data_AF-A0A2I1FI44-F1
#
_entry.id   AF-A0A2I1FI44-F1
#
_cell.length_a   1.000
_cell.length_b   1.000
_cell.length_c   1.000
_cell.angle_alpha   90.00
_cell.angle_beta   90.00
_cell.angle_gamma   90.00
#
_symmetry.space_group_name_H-M   'P 1'
#
loop_
_entity.id
_entity.type
_entity.pdbx_description
1 polymer ?
#
loop_
_entity_poly.entity_id
_entity_poly.type
_entity_poly.pdbx_seq_one_letter_code
_entity_poly.pdbx_strand_id
1 'polypeptide(L)'
;MSSVSISPRNYQIGVCFICQLCMYCGINLSFDNCNCNKDIKPIKNNHSKVVYFRNLIYKPEQVHEKTKNTLLHSNQTYGYKLDMKLPHNFTLCSACNSQINRDVKAAEKEQKNIIVISLSPTDDTSFQQLQIEF
;
A
#
# COMPACT_ATOMS: atom_id res chain seq x y z
N MET A 1 -26.50 6.04 -10.63
CA MET A 1 -25.61 6.42 -9.50
C MET A 1 -24.91 7.69 -9.92
N SER A 2 -25.22 8.82 -9.30
CA SER A 2 -24.58 10.10 -9.62
C SER A 2 -23.09 9.98 -9.31
N SER A 3 -22.25 10.12 -10.33
CA SER A 3 -20.80 10.15 -10.16
C SER A 3 -20.44 11.41 -9.36
N VAL A 4 -20.18 11.26 -8.07
CA VAL A 4 -19.62 12.33 -7.25
C VAL A 4 -18.24 12.63 -7.83
N SER A 5 -18.13 13.74 -8.57
CA SER A 5 -16.86 14.18 -9.14
C SER A 5 -15.97 14.71 -8.00
N ILE A 6 -14.95 13.95 -7.64
CA ILE A 6 -13.98 14.38 -6.64
C ILE A 6 -13.14 15.50 -7.26
N SER A 7 -13.20 16.69 -6.64
CA SER A 7 -12.42 17.84 -7.12
C SER A 7 -10.94 17.56 -6.94
N PRO A 8 -10.13 17.64 -8.01
CA PRO A 8 -8.73 17.29 -7.89
C PRO A 8 -7.97 18.34 -7.05
N ARG A 9 -7.05 17.88 -6.20
CA ARG A 9 -6.34 18.69 -5.20
C ARG A 9 -4.86 18.33 -5.09
N ASN A 10 -4.07 19.25 -4.53
CA ASN A 10 -2.68 18.96 -4.19
C ASN A 10 -2.62 18.11 -2.92
N TYR A 11 -1.70 17.15 -2.89
CA TYR A 11 -1.40 16.40 -1.67
C TYR A 11 -0.69 17.30 -0.66
N GLN A 12 -1.01 17.12 0.62
CA GLN A 12 -0.41 17.87 1.74
C GLN A 12 0.38 16.91 2.63
N ILE A 13 1.67 17.20 2.85
CA ILE A 13 2.60 16.29 3.54
C ILE A 13 2.23 16.04 5.01
N GLY A 14 1.45 16.93 5.62
CA GLY A 14 0.87 16.79 6.96
C GLY A 14 -0.29 15.79 7.07
N VAL A 15 -0.60 15.06 6.01
CA VAL A 15 -1.76 14.18 5.91
C VAL A 15 -1.34 12.77 5.52
N CYS A 16 -1.94 11.75 6.13
CA CYS A 16 -1.76 10.37 5.70
C CYS A 16 -2.26 10.23 4.27
N PHE A 17 -1.38 9.85 3.35
CA PHE A 17 -1.73 9.69 1.95
C PHE A 17 -2.87 8.70 1.72
N ILE A 18 -2.96 7.66 2.55
CA ILE A 18 -3.87 6.51 2.37
C ILE A 18 -5.22 6.68 3.07
N CYS A 19 -5.29 7.43 4.17
CA CYS A 19 -6.54 7.49 4.95
C CYS A 19 -6.96 8.91 5.33
N GLN A 20 -6.30 9.94 4.78
CA GLN A 20 -6.60 11.34 5.07
C GLN A 20 -6.50 11.77 6.54
N LEU A 21 -5.92 10.94 7.42
CA LEU A 21 -5.66 11.32 8.81
C LEU A 21 -4.71 12.52 8.85
N CYS A 22 -5.06 13.57 9.59
CA CYS A 22 -4.16 14.68 9.85
C CYS A 22 -3.09 14.24 10.87
N MET A 23 -1.81 14.35 10.49
CA MET A 23 -0.67 13.91 11.33
C MET A 23 -0.42 14.82 12.54
N TYR A 24 -1.16 15.91 12.66
CA TYR A 24 -1.04 16.86 13.77
C TYR A 24 -2.09 16.58 14.84
N CYS A 25 -3.37 16.67 14.46
CA CYS A 25 -4.50 16.60 15.38
C CYS A 25 -5.23 15.25 15.36
N GLY A 26 -4.89 14.33 14.46
CA GLY A 26 -5.52 13.02 14.36
C GLY A 26 -6.94 13.01 13.80
N ILE A 27 -7.44 14.14 13.27
CA ILE A 27 -8.74 14.21 12.61
C ILE A 27 -8.66 13.53 11.23
N ASN A 28 -9.68 12.76 10.86
CA ASN A 28 -9.79 12.19 9.52
C ASN A 28 -10.41 13.21 8.57
N LEU A 29 -9.61 13.68 7.60
CA LEU A 29 -10.00 14.73 6.66
C LEU A 29 -10.98 14.29 5.58
N SER A 30 -11.34 13.00 5.55
CA SER A 30 -12.45 12.51 4.71
C SER A 30 -13.81 12.86 5.31
N PHE A 31 -13.88 13.12 6.62
CA PHE A 31 -15.13 13.37 7.34
C PHE A 31 -15.18 14.77 7.94
N ASP A 32 -14.06 15.29 8.44
CA ASP A 32 -13.99 16.55 9.17
C ASP A 32 -12.82 17.42 8.73
N ASN A 33 -12.96 18.74 8.86
CA ASN A 33 -11.87 19.68 8.57
C ASN A 33 -11.03 20.01 9.81
N CYS A 34 -9.77 20.43 9.61
CA CYS A 34 -8.93 20.94 10.69
C CYS A 34 -8.06 22.14 10.28
N ASN A 35 -7.72 22.96 11.26
CA ASN A 35 -6.94 24.20 11.07
C ASN A 35 -5.42 24.00 11.16
N CYS A 36 -4.93 22.75 11.21
CA CYS A 36 -3.49 22.50 11.23
C CYS A 36 -2.85 22.95 9.91
N ASN A 37 -1.66 23.55 9.97
CA ASN A 37 -0.83 23.78 8.80
C ASN A 37 -0.28 22.43 8.31
N LYS A 38 -0.79 21.96 7.17
CA LYS A 38 -0.51 20.63 6.60
C LYS A 38 0.57 20.67 5.52
N ASP A 39 1.10 21.84 5.20
CA ASP A 39 2.15 22.01 4.19
C ASP A 39 3.55 21.86 4.81
N ILE A 40 3.62 22.02 6.14
CA ILE A 40 4.81 21.71 6.92
C ILE A 40 4.88 20.20 7.11
N LYS A 41 6.08 19.65 7.06
CA LYS A 41 6.32 18.24 7.37
C LYS A 41 6.16 18.00 8.88
N PRO A 42 5.40 16.99 9.32
CA PRO A 42 5.39 16.59 10.70
C PRO A 42 6.79 16.13 11.15
N ILE A 43 7.24 16.60 12.30
CA ILE A 43 8.47 16.23 13.00
C ILE A 43 8.14 15.91 14.45
N LYS A 44 9.08 15.31 15.20
CA LYS A 44 8.82 14.91 16.58
C LYS A 44 8.33 16.05 17.48
N ASN A 45 8.76 17.28 17.22
CA ASN A 45 8.51 18.43 18.08
C ASN A 45 7.25 19.23 17.71
N ASN A 46 6.53 18.88 16.64
CA ASN A 46 5.36 19.64 16.18
C ASN A 46 4.08 18.81 16.00
N HIS A 47 4.06 17.53 16.40
CA HIS A 47 2.86 16.69 16.37
C HIS A 47 2.32 16.50 17.78
N SER A 48 1.03 16.76 18.00
CA SER A 48 0.44 16.73 19.35
C SER A 48 -0.35 15.46 19.64
N LYS A 49 -0.90 14.78 18.63
CA LYS A 49 -1.80 13.62 18.83
C LYS A 49 -1.42 12.36 18.05
N VAL A 50 -0.69 12.45 16.93
CA VAL A 50 -0.30 11.27 16.14
C VAL A 50 1.14 10.90 16.44
N VAL A 51 1.33 10.00 17.42
CA VAL A 51 2.65 9.65 17.99
C VAL A 51 3.64 9.09 16.96
N TYR A 52 3.14 8.40 15.93
CA TYR A 52 3.99 7.74 14.94
C TYR A 52 3.47 7.91 13.52
N PHE A 53 4.33 8.45 12.67
CA PHE A 53 4.15 8.49 11.22
C PHE A 53 5.44 8.03 10.53
N ARG A 54 5.31 7.67 9.25
CA ARG A 54 6.41 7.25 8.39
C ARG A 54 6.39 8.07 7.12
N ASN A 55 7.58 8.51 6.71
CA ASN A 55 7.77 9.12 5.40
C ASN A 55 8.22 8.00 4.45
N LEU A 56 7.51 7.85 3.35
CA LEU A 56 7.78 6.90 2.29
C LEU A 56 8.26 7.67 1.07
N ILE A 57 9.42 7.27 0.53
CA ILE A 57 9.87 7.71 -0.79
C ILE A 57 9.33 6.67 -1.79
N TYR A 58 8.31 7.05 -2.54
CA TYR A 58 7.73 6.24 -3.58
C TYR A 58 8.61 6.33 -4.83
N LYS A 59 9.09 5.18 -5.31
CA LYS A 59 9.79 5.01 -6.57
C LYS A 59 9.06 3.92 -7.36
N PRO A 60 8.31 4.26 -8.43
CA PRO A 60 7.41 3.32 -9.12
C PRO A 60 8.07 2.02 -9.57
N GLU A 61 9.36 2.07 -9.92
CA GLU A 61 10.13 0.92 -10.42
C GLU A 61 10.70 0.02 -9.31
N GLN A 62 10.76 0.50 -8.06
CA GLN A 62 11.42 -0.20 -6.95
C GLN A 62 10.44 -0.71 -5.89
N VAL A 63 9.17 -0.37 -6.04
CA VAL A 63 8.15 -0.61 -5.02
C VAL A 63 7.33 -1.85 -5.36
N HIS A 64 6.98 -2.64 -4.34
CA HIS A 64 6.13 -3.82 -4.53
C HIS A 64 4.75 -3.44 -5.10
N GLU A 65 4.22 -4.29 -5.98
CA GLU A 65 2.99 -4.04 -6.74
C GLU A 65 1.77 -3.78 -5.83
N LYS A 66 1.67 -4.48 -4.69
CA LYS A 66 0.61 -4.21 -3.68
C LYS A 66 0.67 -2.77 -3.17
N THR A 67 1.85 -2.27 -2.83
CA THR A 67 2.05 -0.88 -2.37
C THR A 67 1.70 0.09 -3.49
N LYS A 68 2.13 -0.17 -4.73
CA LYS A 68 1.79 0.64 -5.90
C LYS A 68 0.28 0.78 -6.09
N ASN A 69 -0.44 -0.34 -6.02
CA ASN A 69 -1.90 -0.37 -6.17
C ASN A 69 -2.62 0.37 -5.04
N THR A 70 -2.19 0.19 -3.79
CA THR A 70 -2.75 0.94 -2.65
C THR A 70 -2.57 2.45 -2.81
N LEU A 71 -1.38 2.89 -3.23
CA LEU A 71 -1.09 4.31 -3.43
C LEU A 71 -1.85 4.87 -4.63
N LEU A 72 -1.93 4.15 -5.75
CA LEU A 72 -2.71 4.55 -6.92
C LEU A 72 -4.20 4.68 -6.58
N HIS A 73 -4.75 3.69 -5.86
CA HIS A 73 -6.13 3.74 -5.38
C HIS A 73 -6.36 4.97 -4.49
N SER A 74 -5.48 5.22 -3.53
CA SER A 74 -5.59 6.40 -2.66
C SER A 74 -5.51 7.72 -3.44
N ASN A 75 -4.63 7.78 -4.45
CA ASN A 75 -4.50 8.93 -5.33
C ASN A 75 -5.80 9.26 -6.06
N GLN A 76 -6.47 8.23 -6.58
CA GLN A 76 -7.76 8.37 -7.26
C GLN A 76 -8.89 8.70 -6.26
N THR A 77 -8.96 7.95 -5.16
CA THR A 77 -10.00 8.08 -4.13
C THR A 77 -10.03 9.47 -3.49
N TYR A 78 -8.88 10.10 -3.30
CA TYR A 78 -8.81 11.45 -2.71
C TYR A 78 -8.56 12.56 -3.73
N GLY A 79 -8.55 12.21 -5.02
CA GLY A 79 -8.36 13.15 -6.11
C GLY A 79 -7.02 13.89 -6.06
N TYR A 80 -5.93 13.27 -5.58
CA TYR A 80 -4.65 13.97 -5.63
C TYR A 80 -4.16 14.06 -7.08
N LYS A 81 -3.65 15.23 -7.45
CA LYS A 81 -3.10 15.52 -8.80
C LYS A 81 -1.69 14.96 -9.01
N LEU A 82 -1.37 13.80 -8.45
CA LEU A 82 -0.04 13.23 -8.60
C LEU A 82 0.03 12.30 -9.80
N ASP A 83 1.06 12.47 -10.61
CA ASP A 83 1.43 11.49 -11.63
C ASP A 83 2.16 10.32 -10.97
N MET A 84 1.43 9.22 -10.73
CA MET A 84 1.98 8.02 -10.08
C MET A 84 3.03 7.28 -10.93
N LYS A 85 3.37 7.76 -12.14
CA LYS A 85 4.53 7.29 -12.91
C LYS A 85 5.84 7.94 -12.46
N LEU A 86 5.79 8.99 -11.64
CA LEU A 86 6.95 9.70 -11.13
C LEU A 86 7.23 9.38 -9.65
N PRO A 87 8.46 9.60 -9.16
CA PRO A 87 8.76 9.49 -7.74
C PRO A 87 8.06 10.57 -6.90
N HIS A 88 7.58 10.18 -5.71
CA HIS A 88 6.87 11.09 -4.79
C HIS A 88 7.25 10.83 -3.34
N ASN A 89 7.07 11.83 -2.49
CA ASN A 89 7.18 11.68 -1.03
C ASN A 89 5.79 11.63 -0.41
N PHE A 90 5.53 10.58 0.36
CA PHE A 90 4.28 10.40 1.08
C PHE A 90 4.53 10.33 2.58
N THR A 91 3.57 10.82 3.35
CA THR A 91 3.50 10.57 4.78
C THR A 91 2.36 9.60 5.05
N LEU A 92 2.63 8.59 5.87
CA LEU A 92 1.69 7.55 6.28
C LEU A 92 1.56 7.56 7.80
N CYS A 93 0.34 7.35 8.31
CA CYS A 93 0.17 7.01 9.71
C CYS A 93 0.76 5.62 10.00
N SER A 94 1.07 5.35 11.28
CA SER A 94 1.58 4.04 11.70
C SER A 94 0.69 2.86 11.28
N ALA A 95 -0.62 3.01 11.35
CA ALA A 95 -1.58 1.98 10.97
C ALA A 95 -1.48 1.63 9.47
N CYS A 96 -1.56 2.63 8.58
CA CYS A 96 -1.46 2.41 7.14
C CYS A 96 -0.09 1.88 6.72
N ASN A 97 1.00 2.41 7.31
CA ASN A 97 2.33 1.87 7.06
C ASN A 97 2.45 0.40 7.46
N SER A 98 1.91 0.05 8.64
CA SER A 98 1.92 -1.34 9.11
C SER A 98 1.08 -2.25 8.23
N GLN A 99 -0.05 -1.77 7.72
CA GLN A 99 -0.91 -2.52 6.80
C GLN A 99 -0.16 -2.85 5.51
N ILE A 100 0.44 -1.84 4.84
CA ILE A 100 1.23 -2.07 3.62
C ILE A 100 2.32 -3.12 3.85
N ASN A 101 3.06 -3.00 4.96
CA ASN A 101 4.13 -3.95 5.27
C ASN A 101 3.61 -5.38 5.45
N ARG A 102 2.42 -5.56 6.02
CA ARG A 102 1.79 -6.88 6.12
C ARG A 102 1.35 -7.39 4.75
N ASP A 103 0.73 -6.54 3.93
CA ASP A 103 0.23 -6.91 2.61
C ASP A 103 1.36 -7.34 1.67
N VAL A 104 2.49 -6.65 1.72
CA VAL A 104 3.70 -7.03 0.97
C VAL A 104 4.24 -8.38 1.45
N LYS A 105 4.41 -8.57 2.76
CA LYS A 105 4.88 -9.85 3.31
C LYS A 105 3.95 -11.02 3.00
N ALA A 106 2.64 -10.79 3.01
CA ALA A 106 1.66 -11.81 2.65
C ALA A 106 1.81 -12.20 1.17
N ALA A 107 1.90 -11.22 0.26
CA ALA A 107 2.10 -11.47 -1.16
C ALA A 107 3.42 -12.20 -1.48
N GLU A 108 4.50 -11.85 -0.78
CA GLU A 108 5.78 -12.55 -0.91
C GLU A 108 5.70 -14.00 -0.43
N LYS A 109 4.93 -14.27 0.64
CA LYS A 109 4.69 -15.63 1.14
C LYS A 109 3.87 -16.46 0.15
N GLU A 110 2.83 -15.87 -0.44
CA GLU A 110 1.99 -16.52 -1.45
C GLU A 110 2.80 -16.90 -2.68
N GLN A 111 3.66 -16.00 -3.19
CA GLN A 111 4.54 -16.29 -4.33
C GLN A 111 5.49 -17.46 -4.04
N LYS A 112 6.08 -17.51 -2.84
CA LYS A 112 6.95 -18.63 -2.43
C LYS A 112 6.19 -19.94 -2.39
N ASN A 113 4.96 -19.95 -1.87
CA ASN A 113 4.13 -21.15 -1.80
C ASN A 113 3.77 -21.67 -3.20
N ILE A 114 3.47 -20.79 -4.16
CA ILE A 114 3.18 -21.17 -5.56
C ILE A 114 4.41 -21.82 -6.20
N ILE A 115 5.59 -21.23 -6.01
CA ILE A 115 6.85 -21.79 -6.54
C ILE A 115 7.11 -23.19 -5.94
N VAL A 116 6.88 -23.38 -4.63
CA VAL A 116 7.05 -24.69 -3.97
C VAL A 116 6.08 -25.74 -4.54
N ILE A 117 4.81 -25.40 -4.75
CA ILE A 117 3.82 -26.32 -5.35
C ILE A 117 4.16 -26.66 -6.81
N SER A 118 4.71 -25.71 -7.57
CA SER A 118 5.11 -25.95 -8.97
C SER A 118 6.38 -26.80 -9.11
N LEU A 119 7.18 -26.95 -8.04
CA LEU A 119 8.42 -27.73 -8.02
C LEU A 119 8.25 -29.14 -7.43
N SER A 120 7.09 -29.48 -6.86
CA SER A 120 6.80 -30.87 -6.46
C SER A 120 6.48 -31.71 -7.70
N PRO A 121 7.21 -32.80 -7.99
CA PRO A 121 6.90 -33.69 -9.11
C PRO A 121 5.53 -34.36 -8.87
N THR A 122 4.68 -34.36 -9.89
CA THR A 122 3.52 -35.25 -9.96
C THR A 122 4.04 -36.68 -10.17
N ASP A 123 3.85 -37.55 -9.19
CA ASP A 123 4.10 -38.99 -9.30
C ASP A 123 3.16 -39.61 -10.35
N ASP A 124 3.61 -39.64 -11.60
CA ASP A 124 3.12 -40.59 -12.61
C ASP A 124 4.01 -41.82 -12.57
N THR A 125 3.53 -42.93 -12.00
CA THR A 125 3.99 -44.25 -12.43
C THR A 125 2.88 -45.29 -12.30
N SER A 126 2.12 -45.44 -13.39
CA SER A 126 1.44 -46.69 -13.73
C SER A 126 2.42 -47.50 -14.58
N PHE A 127 2.88 -48.65 -14.07
CA PHE A 127 3.32 -49.77 -14.90
C PHE A 127 2.89 -51.07 -14.22
N GLN A 128 1.85 -51.70 -14.78
CA GLN A 128 1.54 -53.11 -14.56
C GLN A 128 2.61 -53.96 -15.25
N GLN A 129 3.24 -54.86 -14.51
CA GLN A 129 4.23 -55.79 -15.03
C GLN A 129 3.52 -57.04 -15.59
N LEU A 130 3.51 -57.16 -16.92
CA LEU A 130 3.22 -58.40 -17.63
C LEU A 130 4.39 -59.38 -17.42
N GLN A 131 4.14 -60.50 -16.75
CA GLN A 131 5.04 -61.65 -16.73
C GLN A 131 4.62 -62.64 -17.83
N ILE A 132 5.50 -62.87 -18.80
CA ILE A 132 5.57 -64.11 -19.58
C ILE A 132 7.06 -64.38 -19.80
N GLU A 133 7.57 -65.47 -19.26
CA GLU A 133 8.75 -66.16 -19.79
C GLU A 133 8.48 -67.67 -19.85
N PHE A 134 9.16 -68.30 -20.81
CA PHE A 134 8.93 -69.58 -21.48
C PHE A 134 9.08 -70.84 -20.62
#